data_AF-A0A7J4FYF2-F1
#
_entry.id   AF-A0A7J4FYF2-F1
#
_cell.length_a   1.000
_cell.length_b   1.000
_cell.length_c   1.000
_cell.angle_alpha   90.00
_cell.angle_beta   90.00
_cell.angle_gamma   90.00
#
_symmetry.space_group_name_H-M   'P 1'
#
loop_
_entity.id
_entity.type
_entity.pdbx_description
1 polymer ?
#
loop_
_entity_poly.entity_id
_entity_poly.type
_entity_poly.pdbx_seq_one_letter_code
_entity_poly.pdbx_strand_id
1 'polypeptide(L)'
;MNDFYNIYNPRTDDIINAFNIARKNGYVLILVGNFSIYYKGRATSQISTGDRILILKEDGSLIIHRPKGYKPVNWQPHTDRIKIEQRNDDLIISFIRKKPRETVSIILNKTYVVYYGKLRDIARFEMHLTEEDLKKFLKKHPEYIDDGIRITREEYDIGIGKIDLLGRDREGNIVIIELKKGKIGNTEVLQLNRYVQHYRKTNPRVRGIIIGSSITNSAKILIENLKLEFKRIDLRKISTITSKSD
;
A
#
# COMPACT_ATOMS: atom_id res chain seq x y z
N MET A 1 18.60 5.24 26.85
CA MET A 1 18.78 3.79 27.01
C MET A 1 17.82 3.10 26.07
N ASN A 2 18.28 2.08 25.35
CA ASN A 2 17.41 1.35 24.43
C ASN A 2 16.52 0.41 25.23
N ASP A 3 15.20 0.57 25.11
CA ASP A 3 14.19 -0.32 25.69
C ASP A 3 14.07 -1.61 24.88
N PHE A 4 15.19 -2.23 24.50
CA PHE A 4 15.23 -3.45 23.70
C PHE A 4 15.93 -4.56 24.48
N TYR A 5 15.26 -5.71 24.55
CA TYR A 5 15.69 -6.86 25.31
C TYR A 5 15.65 -8.10 24.42
N ASN A 6 16.57 -9.03 24.66
CA ASN A 6 16.62 -10.31 23.98
C ASN A 6 17.02 -11.43 24.93
N ILE A 7 16.43 -12.61 24.74
CA ILE A 7 16.74 -13.80 25.53
C ILE A 7 16.92 -14.96 24.56
N TYR A 8 18.13 -15.55 24.53
CA TYR A 8 18.45 -16.74 23.74
C TYR A 8 18.13 -18.02 24.52
N ASN A 9 17.61 -19.03 23.83
CA ASN A 9 17.17 -20.29 24.42
C ASN A 9 16.36 -20.11 25.73
N PRO A 10 15.32 -19.25 25.72
CA PRO A 10 14.61 -18.88 26.94
C PRO A 10 13.88 -20.08 27.55
N ARG A 11 13.82 -20.13 28.88
CA ARG A 11 12.95 -21.05 29.61
C ARG A 11 11.51 -20.57 29.59
N THR A 12 10.58 -21.42 30.01
CA THR A 12 9.14 -21.12 30.09
C THR A 12 8.86 -19.80 30.82
N ASP A 13 9.49 -19.56 31.98
CA ASP A 13 9.30 -18.34 32.76
C ASP A 13 9.81 -17.09 32.03
N ASP A 14 10.92 -17.21 31.29
CA ASP A 14 11.48 -16.11 30.51
C ASP A 14 10.51 -15.70 29.39
N ILE A 15 9.88 -16.68 28.74
CA ILE A 15 8.87 -16.47 27.70
C ILE A 15 7.62 -15.80 28.29
N ILE A 16 7.09 -16.32 29.41
CA ILE A 16 5.92 -15.77 30.09
C ILE A 16 6.18 -14.31 30.48
N ASN A 17 7.34 -14.04 31.09
CA ASN A 17 7.73 -12.69 31.50
C ASN A 17 7.86 -11.75 30.31
N ALA A 18 8.46 -12.19 29.21
CA ALA A 18 8.57 -11.38 27.98
C ALA A 18 7.19 -10.97 27.44
N PHE A 19 6.23 -11.91 27.35
CA PHE A 19 4.87 -11.59 26.92
C PHE A 19 4.15 -10.63 27.87
N ASN A 20 4.30 -10.83 29.19
CA ASN A 20 3.69 -9.95 30.20
C ASN A 20 4.25 -8.54 30.14
N ILE A 21 5.59 -8.39 30.08
CA ILE A 21 6.26 -7.09 29.96
C ILE A 21 5.86 -6.42 28.65
N ALA A 22 5.86 -7.15 27.54
CA ALA A 22 5.53 -6.58 26.25
C ALA A 22 4.09 -6.07 26.20
N ARG A 23 3.14 -6.84 26.74
CA ARG A 23 1.74 -6.44 26.84
C ARG A 23 1.56 -5.24 27.77
N LYS A 24 2.20 -5.23 28.93
CA LYS A 24 2.07 -4.15 29.92
C LYS A 24 2.59 -2.81 29.39
N ASN A 25 3.69 -2.83 28.63
CA ASN A 25 4.35 -1.61 28.15
C ASN A 25 4.00 -1.24 26.71
N GLY A 26 3.16 -2.02 26.02
CA GLY A 26 2.85 -1.80 24.61
C GLY A 26 4.07 -1.90 23.71
N TYR A 27 4.89 -2.93 23.93
CA TYR A 27 6.10 -3.21 23.16
C TYR A 27 5.80 -4.16 22.00
N VAL A 28 6.63 -4.08 20.97
CA VAL A 28 6.72 -5.17 19.99
C VAL A 28 7.37 -6.38 20.67
N LEU A 29 6.95 -7.58 20.30
CA LEU A 29 7.59 -8.84 20.66
C LEU A 29 7.80 -9.68 19.40
N ILE A 30 9.00 -10.24 19.25
CA ILE A 30 9.36 -11.16 18.18
C ILE A 30 9.85 -12.46 18.82
N LEU A 31 9.23 -13.58 18.49
CA LEU A 31 9.62 -14.91 18.95
C LEU A 31 10.02 -15.76 17.73
N VAL A 32 11.21 -16.35 17.77
CA VAL A 32 11.64 -17.34 16.77
C VAL A 32 11.74 -18.69 17.47
N GLY A 33 11.01 -19.67 16.94
CA GLY A 33 10.91 -20.96 17.60
C GLY A 33 10.21 -22.02 16.76
N ASN A 34 10.22 -23.22 17.30
CA ASN A 34 9.53 -24.39 16.80
C ASN A 34 8.21 -24.56 17.55
N PHE A 35 7.08 -24.46 16.85
CA PHE A 35 5.76 -24.57 17.47
C PHE A 35 4.71 -25.09 16.49
N SER A 36 3.56 -25.52 17.00
CA SER A 36 2.37 -25.76 16.19
C SER A 36 1.41 -24.58 16.29
N ILE A 37 0.48 -24.46 15.35
CA ILE A 37 -0.51 -23.36 15.32
C ILE A 37 -1.90 -23.97 15.16
N TYR A 38 -2.84 -23.48 15.96
CA TYR A 38 -4.27 -23.74 15.81
C TYR A 38 -5.03 -22.43 15.72
N TYR A 39 -5.83 -22.25 14.68
CA TYR A 39 -6.67 -21.08 14.50
C TYR A 39 -8.14 -21.49 14.48
N LYS A 40 -8.94 -20.71 15.21
CA LYS A 40 -10.39 -20.83 15.27
C LYS A 40 -11.04 -19.46 15.16
N GLY A 41 -11.84 -19.25 14.12
CA GLY A 41 -12.52 -17.99 13.85
C GLY A 41 -13.56 -18.17 12.75
N ARG A 42 -13.53 -17.29 11.74
CA ARG A 42 -14.37 -17.43 10.52
C ARG A 42 -14.10 -18.71 9.73
N ALA A 43 -12.91 -19.27 9.91
CA ALA A 43 -12.51 -20.59 9.45
C ALA A 43 -11.79 -21.31 10.60
N THR A 44 -11.44 -22.57 10.37
CA THR A 44 -10.53 -23.30 11.26
C THR A 44 -9.31 -23.73 10.47
N SER A 45 -8.14 -23.67 11.08
CA SER A 45 -6.93 -24.20 10.48
C SER A 45 -5.97 -24.71 11.54
N GLN A 46 -5.18 -25.71 11.17
CA GLN A 46 -4.13 -26.25 12.02
C GLN A 46 -2.86 -26.41 11.19
N ILE A 47 -1.73 -26.12 11.82
CA ILE A 47 -0.41 -26.32 11.23
C ILE A 47 0.42 -27.07 12.24
N SER A 48 0.98 -28.19 11.81
CA SER A 48 1.87 -29.02 12.62
C SER A 48 3.15 -28.26 13.01
N THR A 49 3.87 -28.87 13.95
CA THR A 49 5.16 -28.43 14.47
C THR A 49 6.14 -28.00 13.37
N GLY A 50 6.83 -26.88 13.58
CA GLY A 50 7.85 -26.36 12.67
C GLY A 50 8.40 -24.99 13.07
N ASP A 51 9.54 -24.62 12.49
CA ASP A 51 10.24 -23.36 12.79
C ASP A 51 9.56 -22.16 12.13
N ARG A 52 9.26 -21.14 12.93
CA ARG A 52 8.50 -19.96 12.52
C ARG A 52 8.94 -18.72 13.29
N ILE A 53 8.61 -17.57 12.71
CA ILE A 53 8.76 -16.26 13.33
C ILE A 53 7.36 -15.77 13.70
N LEU A 54 7.16 -15.42 14.96
CA LEU A 54 5.97 -14.76 15.48
C LEU A 54 6.33 -13.31 15.79
N ILE A 55 5.48 -12.38 15.32
CA ILE A 55 5.57 -10.96 15.62
C ILE A 55 4.25 -10.53 16.25
N LEU A 56 4.32 -10.00 17.46
CA LEU A 56 3.24 -9.30 18.13
C LEU A 56 3.60 -7.81 18.16
N LYS A 57 2.84 -6.99 17.43
CA LYS A 57 3.07 -5.55 17.34
C LYS A 57 2.46 -4.79 18.52
N GLU A 58 2.87 -3.54 18.66
CA GLU A 58 2.41 -2.62 19.73
C GLU A 58 0.90 -2.36 19.69
N ASP A 59 0.29 -2.40 18.50
CA ASP A 59 -1.14 -2.29 18.27
C ASP A 59 -1.90 -3.62 18.50
N GLY A 60 -1.20 -4.68 18.94
CA GLY A 60 -1.76 -6.01 19.14
C GLY A 60 -1.91 -6.84 17.86
N SER A 61 -1.51 -6.34 16.69
CA SER A 61 -1.45 -7.15 15.47
C SER A 61 -0.53 -8.35 15.67
N LEU A 62 -1.00 -9.55 15.33
CA LEU A 62 -0.22 -10.79 15.39
C LEU A 62 0.05 -11.28 13.98
N ILE A 63 1.31 -11.61 13.71
CA ILE A 63 1.77 -12.09 12.41
C ILE A 63 2.69 -13.28 12.62
N ILE A 64 2.43 -14.40 11.94
CA ILE A 64 3.26 -15.60 12.01
C ILE A 64 3.73 -15.98 10.61
N HIS A 65 5.05 -16.09 10.42
CA HIS A 65 5.68 -16.43 9.15
C HIS A 65 6.37 -17.80 9.19
N ARG A 66 6.34 -18.48 8.05
CA ARG A 66 7.25 -19.60 7.73
C ARG A 66 8.61 -19.04 7.27
N PRO A 67 9.65 -19.89 7.18
CA PRO A 67 10.97 -19.45 6.71
C PRO A 67 11.01 -18.92 5.26
N LYS A 68 9.98 -19.19 4.45
CA LYS A 68 9.88 -18.76 3.05
C LYS A 68 8.54 -18.08 2.79
N GLY A 69 8.55 -17.10 1.87
CA GLY A 69 7.37 -16.38 1.39
C GLY A 69 7.09 -15.08 2.16
N TYR A 70 6.53 -14.09 1.44
CA TYR A 70 6.25 -12.77 1.98
C TYR A 70 4.89 -12.67 2.70
N LYS A 71 4.00 -13.66 2.53
CA LYS A 71 2.69 -13.69 3.19
C LYS A 71 2.78 -14.44 4.53
N PRO A 72 2.13 -13.95 5.60
CA PRO A 72 2.05 -14.70 6.83
C PRO A 72 1.23 -15.97 6.63
N VAL A 73 1.60 -17.02 7.37
CA VAL A 73 0.86 -18.28 7.36
C VAL A 73 -0.35 -18.22 8.29
N ASN A 74 -0.30 -17.38 9.32
CA ASN A 74 -1.42 -17.08 10.19
C ASN A 74 -1.25 -15.65 10.73
N TRP A 75 -2.34 -14.93 10.89
CA TRP A 75 -2.32 -13.55 11.36
C TRP A 75 -3.68 -13.16 11.94
N GLN A 76 -3.68 -12.15 12.80
CA GLN A 76 -4.89 -11.45 13.20
C GLN A 76 -4.60 -9.95 13.31
N PRO A 77 -5.54 -9.08 12.91
CA PRO A 77 -5.31 -7.64 12.85
C PRO A 77 -5.22 -6.98 14.23
N HIS A 78 -5.69 -7.66 15.29
CA HIS A 78 -5.62 -7.16 16.65
C HIS A 78 -5.76 -8.32 17.65
N THR A 79 -5.19 -8.16 18.84
CA THR A 79 -5.24 -9.12 19.94
C THR A 79 -5.75 -8.43 21.21
N ASP A 80 -7.02 -8.62 21.55
CA ASP A 80 -7.62 -8.07 22.77
C ASP A 80 -7.02 -8.69 24.03
N ARG A 81 -6.75 -10.01 24.01
CA ARG A 81 -6.28 -10.76 25.17
C ARG A 81 -5.28 -11.84 24.79
N ILE A 82 -4.23 -11.97 25.57
CA ILE A 82 -3.29 -13.08 25.52
C ILE A 82 -3.55 -13.96 26.75
N LYS A 83 -3.71 -15.26 26.54
CA LYS A 83 -3.79 -16.26 27.61
C LYS A 83 -2.58 -17.18 27.46
N ILE A 84 -1.84 -17.39 28.53
CA ILE A 84 -0.72 -18.31 28.57
C ILE A 84 -1.08 -19.41 29.56
N GLU A 85 -0.98 -20.66 29.11
CA GLU A 85 -1.24 -21.85 29.91
C GLU A 85 -0.05 -22.80 29.77
N GLN A 86 0.39 -23.37 30.88
CA GLN A 86 1.30 -24.52 30.86
C GLN A 86 0.47 -25.77 31.11
N ARG A 87 0.56 -26.75 30.21
CA ARG A 87 -0.09 -28.06 30.37
C ARG A 87 0.96 -29.13 30.18
N ASN A 88 1.25 -29.89 31.24
CA ASN A 88 2.40 -30.79 31.28
C ASN A 88 3.68 -30.00 30.93
N ASP A 89 4.41 -30.42 29.90
CA ASP A 89 5.61 -29.75 29.38
C ASP A 89 5.33 -28.75 28.24
N ASP A 90 4.07 -28.63 27.80
CA ASP A 90 3.71 -27.75 26.69
C ASP A 90 3.32 -26.35 27.20
N LEU A 91 3.97 -25.32 26.63
CA LEU A 91 3.56 -23.93 26.81
C LEU A 91 2.62 -23.51 25.68
N ILE A 92 1.36 -23.23 26.04
CA ILE A 92 0.30 -22.83 25.11
C ILE A 92 0.06 -21.32 25.26
N ILE A 93 0.14 -20.60 24.14
CA ILE A 93 -0.15 -19.17 24.10
C ILE A 93 -1.31 -18.92 23.13
N SER A 94 -2.41 -18.39 23.66
CA SER A 94 -3.62 -18.06 22.89
C SER A 94 -3.80 -16.55 22.77
N PHE A 95 -3.83 -16.08 21.54
CA PHE A 95 -4.12 -14.70 21.14
C PHE A 95 -5.59 -14.61 20.74
N ILE A 96 -6.36 -13.85 21.51
CA ILE A 96 -7.82 -13.79 21.39
C ILE A 96 -8.24 -12.41 20.87
N ARG A 97 -9.00 -12.42 19.78
CA ARG A 97 -9.73 -11.26 19.25
C ARG A 97 -11.22 -11.41 19.55
N LYS A 98 -11.88 -10.34 20.00
CA LYS A 98 -13.28 -10.37 20.42
C LYS A 98 -14.28 -10.16 19.26
N LYS A 99 -13.94 -9.30 18.28
CA LYS A 99 -14.85 -8.91 17.20
C LYS A 99 -14.15 -8.85 15.83
N PRO A 100 -14.50 -9.76 14.90
CA PRO A 100 -15.16 -11.05 15.16
C PRO A 100 -14.36 -11.88 16.19
N ARG A 101 -15.03 -12.85 16.81
CA ARG A 101 -14.36 -13.74 17.76
C ARG A 101 -13.42 -14.68 17.01
N GLU A 102 -12.12 -14.50 17.22
CA GLU A 102 -11.07 -15.28 16.59
C GLU A 102 -10.01 -15.62 17.64
N THR A 103 -9.35 -16.77 17.49
CA THR A 103 -8.29 -17.20 18.39
C THR A 103 -7.20 -17.88 17.58
N VAL A 104 -5.98 -17.39 17.72
CA VAL A 104 -4.76 -18.07 17.28
C VAL A 104 -4.10 -18.64 18.53
N SER A 105 -3.91 -19.95 18.60
CA SER A 105 -3.16 -20.62 19.66
C SER A 105 -1.88 -21.20 19.08
N ILE A 106 -0.77 -21.05 19.80
CA ILE A 106 0.48 -21.75 19.52
C ILE A 106 0.81 -22.70 20.66
N ILE A 107 1.41 -23.84 20.32
CA ILE A 107 1.98 -24.78 21.30
C ILE A 107 3.48 -24.81 21.05
N LEU A 108 4.25 -24.26 21.99
CA LEU A 108 5.69 -24.10 21.87
C LEU A 108 6.40 -25.40 22.20
N ASN A 109 7.16 -25.93 21.23
CA ASN A 109 8.04 -27.08 21.43
C ASN A 109 9.45 -26.60 21.83
N LYS A 110 9.98 -25.62 21.10
CA LYS A 110 11.29 -25.03 21.40
C LYS A 110 11.32 -23.55 21.03
N THR A 111 11.88 -22.71 21.89
CA THR A 111 12.09 -21.29 21.58
C THR A 111 13.57 -21.04 21.42
N TYR A 112 13.97 -20.48 20.27
CA TYR A 112 15.37 -20.16 20.00
C TYR A 112 15.74 -18.80 20.54
N VAL A 113 14.85 -17.80 20.37
CA VAL A 113 15.06 -16.45 20.86
C VAL A 113 13.74 -15.70 20.98
N VAL A 114 13.65 -14.82 21.97
CA VAL A 114 12.60 -13.79 22.08
C VAL A 114 13.26 -12.42 22.14
N TYR A 115 12.77 -11.49 21.32
CA TYR A 115 13.07 -10.06 21.38
C TYR A 115 11.82 -9.30 21.80
N TYR A 116 11.98 -8.25 22.60
CA TYR A 116 10.88 -7.33 22.89
C TYR A 116 11.39 -5.93 23.19
N GLY A 117 10.59 -4.91 22.86
CA GLY A 117 10.97 -3.52 23.11
C GLY A 117 10.08 -2.49 22.44
N LYS A 118 10.41 -1.20 22.64
CA LYS A 118 9.64 -0.09 22.06
C LYS A 118 10.24 0.36 20.74
N LEU A 119 9.50 0.21 19.64
CA LEU A 119 9.87 0.83 18.37
C LEU A 119 9.50 2.31 18.40
N ARG A 120 10.32 3.12 17.73
CA ARG A 120 10.07 4.56 17.55
C ARG A 120 9.97 4.84 16.07
N ASP A 121 8.74 5.05 15.59
CA ASP A 121 8.47 5.48 14.23
C ASP A 121 7.94 6.92 14.26
N ILE A 122 8.85 7.87 14.03
CA ILE A 122 8.56 9.31 13.98
C ILE A 122 8.51 9.84 12.55
N ALA A 123 8.77 8.98 11.56
CA ALA A 123 8.77 9.37 10.16
C ALA A 123 7.34 9.42 9.63
N ARG A 124 7.07 10.36 8.72
CA ARG A 124 5.78 10.43 8.02
C ARG A 124 5.78 9.41 6.88
N PHE A 125 4.76 8.56 6.83
CA PHE A 125 4.56 7.64 5.71
C PHE A 125 4.22 8.43 4.44
N GLU A 126 5.12 8.41 3.44
CA GLU A 126 4.86 8.97 2.11
C GLU A 126 4.27 7.89 1.22
N MET A 127 2.95 7.89 1.03
CA MET A 127 2.31 7.00 0.07
C MET A 127 2.61 7.49 -1.36
N HIS A 128 3.27 6.67 -2.17
CA HIS A 128 3.51 6.96 -3.57
C HIS A 128 2.24 6.72 -4.40
N LEU A 129 1.50 7.77 -4.77
CA LEU A 129 0.44 7.70 -5.78
C LEU A 129 0.93 6.96 -7.03
N THR A 130 0.17 5.99 -7.52
CA THR A 130 0.40 5.39 -8.84
C THR A 130 -0.15 6.29 -9.96
N GLU A 131 0.24 6.04 -11.21
CA GLU A 131 -0.38 6.74 -12.37
C GLU A 131 -1.87 6.41 -12.48
N GLU A 132 -2.27 5.21 -12.08
CA GLU A 132 -3.67 4.79 -12.04
C GLU A 132 -4.48 5.56 -10.99
N ASP A 133 -3.90 5.79 -9.80
CA ASP A 133 -4.54 6.61 -8.76
C ASP A 133 -4.69 8.06 -9.21
N LEU A 134 -3.68 8.60 -9.88
CA LEU A 134 -3.72 9.94 -10.45
C LEU A 134 -4.81 10.06 -11.52
N LYS A 135 -4.93 9.07 -12.41
CA LYS A 135 -5.99 9.02 -13.44
C LYS A 135 -7.38 9.00 -12.81
N LYS A 136 -7.60 8.13 -11.82
CA LYS A 136 -8.86 8.05 -11.06
C LYS A 136 -9.19 9.37 -10.37
N PHE A 137 -8.19 10.03 -9.78
CA PHE A 137 -8.36 11.33 -9.16
C PHE A 137 -8.80 12.39 -10.19
N LEU A 138 -8.09 12.52 -11.30
CA LEU A 138 -8.38 13.51 -12.34
C LEU A 138 -9.73 13.26 -13.05
N LYS A 139 -10.18 12.01 -13.13
CA LYS A 139 -11.54 11.68 -13.60
C LYS A 139 -12.62 12.19 -12.66
N LYS A 140 -12.42 12.04 -11.35
CA LYS A 140 -13.36 12.53 -10.33
C LYS A 140 -13.29 14.05 -10.18
N HIS A 141 -12.13 14.63 -10.47
CA HIS A 141 -11.82 16.05 -10.27
C HIS A 141 -11.23 16.67 -11.55
N PRO A 142 -12.00 16.74 -12.66
CA PRO A 142 -11.51 17.26 -13.94
C PRO A 142 -11.10 18.74 -13.89
N GLU A 143 -11.54 19.49 -12.88
CA GLU A 143 -11.10 20.87 -12.61
C GLU A 143 -9.59 20.99 -12.38
N TYR A 144 -8.91 19.90 -12.01
CA TYR A 144 -7.45 19.88 -11.89
C TYR A 144 -6.75 19.82 -13.24
N ILE A 145 -7.47 19.53 -14.32
CA ILE A 145 -6.98 19.58 -15.70
C ILE A 145 -7.23 20.98 -16.26
N ASP A 146 -8.50 21.34 -16.43
CA ASP A 146 -8.98 22.58 -17.03
C ASP A 146 -10.44 22.83 -16.58
N ASP A 147 -10.78 24.09 -16.31
CA ASP A 147 -12.09 24.47 -15.82
C ASP A 147 -13.17 24.25 -16.89
N GLY A 148 -13.93 23.15 -16.77
CA GLY A 148 -15.05 22.83 -17.66
C GLY A 148 -14.76 21.74 -18.68
N ILE A 149 -13.67 20.99 -18.52
CA ILE A 149 -13.54 19.69 -19.18
C ILE A 149 -14.50 18.69 -18.55
N ARG A 150 -15.16 17.90 -19.41
CA ARG A 150 -15.89 16.69 -19.03
C ARG A 150 -15.19 15.46 -19.60
N ILE A 151 -14.75 14.56 -18.73
CA ILE A 151 -14.20 13.26 -19.14
C ILE A 151 -15.32 12.37 -19.68
N THR A 152 -15.12 11.79 -20.86
CA THR A 152 -16.10 10.96 -21.56
C THR A 152 -15.68 9.50 -21.63
N ARG A 153 -14.39 9.21 -21.75
CA ARG A 153 -13.82 7.85 -21.78
C ARG A 153 -12.47 7.82 -21.08
N GLU A 154 -12.10 6.65 -20.60
CA GLU A 154 -10.78 6.33 -20.06
C GLU A 154 -10.20 5.14 -20.81
N GLU A 155 -8.88 5.05 -20.89
CA GLU A 155 -8.19 3.89 -21.42
C GLU A 155 -8.67 3.50 -22.83
N TYR A 156 -8.89 4.50 -23.67
CA TYR A 156 -9.59 4.34 -24.93
C TYR A 156 -8.63 3.94 -26.06
N ASP A 157 -8.79 2.72 -26.56
CA ASP A 157 -8.04 2.23 -27.72
C ASP A 157 -8.58 2.84 -29.02
N ILE A 158 -7.68 3.44 -29.79
CA ILE A 158 -7.97 4.10 -31.07
C ILE A 158 -7.26 3.41 -32.24
N GLY A 159 -6.79 2.18 -32.05
CA GLY A 159 -6.09 1.35 -33.03
C GLY A 159 -4.62 1.72 -33.24
N ILE A 160 -4.28 3.02 -33.20
CA ILE A 160 -2.88 3.51 -33.29
C ILE A 160 -2.21 3.69 -31.92
N GLY A 161 -2.89 3.29 -30.86
CA GLY A 161 -2.48 3.44 -29.47
C GLY A 161 -3.67 3.61 -28.55
N LYS A 162 -3.37 3.67 -27.26
CA LYS A 162 -4.34 3.83 -26.19
C LYS A 162 -4.21 5.23 -25.60
N ILE A 163 -5.33 5.93 -25.49
CA ILE A 163 -5.43 7.25 -24.85
C ILE A 163 -5.76 7.05 -23.37
N ASP A 164 -5.08 7.77 -22.49
CA ASP A 164 -5.37 7.69 -21.05
C ASP A 164 -6.77 8.21 -20.71
N LEU A 165 -7.07 9.45 -21.12
CA LEU A 165 -8.37 10.09 -20.90
C LEU A 165 -8.83 10.85 -22.15
N LEU A 166 -10.11 10.68 -22.51
CA LEU A 166 -10.76 11.40 -23.59
C LEU A 166 -11.91 12.23 -23.04
N GLY A 167 -11.92 13.53 -23.31
CA GLY A 167 -12.93 14.45 -22.81
C GLY A 167 -13.47 15.41 -23.87
N ARG A 168 -14.34 16.31 -23.40
CA ARG A 168 -14.79 17.48 -24.15
C ARG A 168 -14.64 18.74 -23.32
N ASP A 169 -14.27 19.84 -23.95
CA ASP A 169 -14.26 21.16 -23.31
C ASP A 169 -15.67 21.80 -23.34
N ARG A 170 -15.77 23.04 -22.82
CA ARG A 170 -17.04 23.80 -22.76
C ARG A 170 -17.66 24.08 -24.13
N GLU A 171 -16.85 24.16 -25.18
CA GLU A 171 -17.29 24.36 -26.55
C GLU A 171 -17.66 23.04 -27.25
N GLY A 172 -17.48 21.91 -26.57
CA GLY A 172 -17.76 20.58 -27.09
C GLY A 172 -16.64 20.01 -27.96
N ASN A 173 -15.48 20.67 -28.05
CA ASN A 173 -14.32 20.20 -28.79
C ASN A 173 -13.73 18.96 -28.11
N ILE A 174 -13.11 18.07 -28.89
CA ILE A 174 -12.46 16.86 -28.36
C ILE A 174 -11.17 17.27 -27.63
N VAL A 175 -10.98 16.74 -26.42
CA VAL A 175 -9.75 16.90 -25.65
C VAL A 175 -9.13 15.54 -25.38
N ILE A 176 -7.92 15.33 -25.90
CA ILE A 176 -7.12 14.14 -25.63
C ILE A 176 -6.16 14.48 -24.49
N ILE A 177 -6.16 13.66 -23.45
CA ILE A 177 -5.38 13.89 -22.25
C ILE A 177 -4.47 12.68 -22.02
N GLU A 178 -3.16 12.92 -22.01
CA GLU A 178 -2.13 11.95 -21.65
C GLU A 178 -1.54 12.33 -20.29
N LEU A 179 -1.26 11.35 -19.44
CA LEU A 179 -0.76 11.61 -18.09
C LEU A 179 0.52 10.82 -17.78
N LYS A 180 1.44 11.47 -17.07
CA LYS A 180 2.63 10.88 -16.51
C LYS A 180 2.76 11.35 -15.07
N LYS A 181 3.12 10.46 -14.15
CA LYS A 181 3.46 10.90 -12.78
C LYS A 181 4.72 11.80 -12.80
N GLY A 182 5.67 11.45 -13.66
CA GLY A 182 7.01 12.01 -13.69
C GLY A 182 7.17 13.26 -14.57
N LYS A 183 8.43 13.49 -14.96
CA LYS A 183 8.84 14.54 -15.89
C LYS A 183 8.44 14.16 -17.33
N ILE A 184 7.88 15.11 -18.06
CA ILE A 184 7.48 14.97 -19.47
C ILE A 184 8.69 15.20 -20.40
N GLY A 185 8.94 14.24 -21.28
CA GLY A 185 9.95 14.30 -22.34
C GLY A 185 9.33 14.48 -23.74
N ASN A 186 10.18 14.53 -24.76
CA ASN A 186 9.74 14.69 -26.15
C ASN A 186 8.91 13.50 -26.62
N THR A 187 9.23 12.28 -26.15
CA THR A 187 8.55 11.05 -26.54
C THR A 187 7.06 11.11 -26.21
N GLU A 188 6.72 11.52 -24.99
CA GLU A 188 5.32 11.63 -24.57
C GLU A 188 4.58 12.75 -25.34
N VAL A 189 5.25 13.87 -25.63
CA VAL A 189 4.67 14.96 -26.43
C VAL A 189 4.38 14.51 -27.86
N LEU A 190 5.31 13.78 -28.50
CA LEU A 190 5.11 13.24 -29.84
C LEU A 190 4.01 12.18 -29.88
N GLN A 191 3.87 11.39 -28.83
CA GLN A 191 2.78 10.43 -28.68
C GLN A 191 1.42 11.15 -28.63
N LEU A 192 1.27 12.16 -27.75
CA LEU A 192 0.06 12.96 -27.69
C LEU A 192 -0.25 13.61 -29.05
N ASN A 193 0.77 14.20 -29.71
CA ASN A 193 0.59 14.78 -31.04
C ASN A 193 0.07 13.74 -32.04
N ARG A 194 0.61 12.52 -32.05
CA ARG A 194 0.16 11.44 -32.95
C ARG A 194 -1.35 11.18 -32.78
N TYR A 195 -1.85 11.16 -31.55
CA TYR A 195 -3.28 10.98 -31.26
C TYR A 195 -4.11 12.18 -31.70
N VAL A 196 -3.65 13.40 -31.40
CA VAL A 196 -4.31 14.64 -31.82
C VAL A 196 -4.42 14.72 -33.35
N GLN A 197 -3.33 14.44 -34.07
CA GLN A 197 -3.34 14.45 -35.55
C GLN A 197 -4.27 13.37 -36.12
N HIS A 198 -4.38 12.20 -35.48
CA HIS A 198 -5.31 11.16 -35.90
C HIS A 198 -6.77 11.65 -35.84
N TYR A 199 -7.17 12.26 -34.73
CA TYR A 199 -8.52 12.82 -34.59
C TYR A 199 -8.76 14.04 -35.48
N ARG A 200 -7.72 14.85 -35.73
CA ARG A 200 -7.82 16.04 -36.60
C ARG A 200 -8.20 15.72 -38.05
N LYS A 201 -8.01 14.48 -38.50
CA LYS A 201 -8.47 14.02 -39.83
C LYS A 201 -9.99 14.13 -40.00
N THR A 202 -10.74 13.95 -38.92
CA THR A 202 -12.22 13.97 -38.94
C THR A 202 -12.82 15.09 -38.09
N ASN A 203 -12.03 15.69 -37.18
CA ASN A 203 -12.47 16.74 -36.27
C ASN A 203 -11.46 17.89 -36.29
N PRO A 204 -11.73 19.03 -36.95
CA PRO A 204 -10.73 20.09 -37.12
C PRO A 204 -10.31 20.75 -35.79
N ARG A 205 -11.15 20.70 -34.75
CA ARG A 205 -10.88 21.29 -33.42
C ARG A 205 -10.66 20.20 -32.37
N VAL A 206 -9.40 19.82 -32.20
CA VAL A 206 -8.94 18.86 -31.18
C VAL A 206 -7.83 19.49 -30.35
N ARG A 207 -8.01 19.48 -29.03
CA ARG A 207 -7.02 19.89 -28.03
C ARG A 207 -6.27 18.66 -27.52
N GLY A 208 -4.99 18.84 -27.21
CA GLY A 208 -4.17 17.82 -26.57
C GLY A 208 -3.53 18.40 -25.32
N ILE A 209 -3.81 17.79 -24.17
CA ILE A 209 -3.25 18.19 -22.88
C ILE A 209 -2.37 17.06 -22.36
N ILE A 210 -1.12 17.36 -22.03
CA ILE A 210 -0.23 16.43 -21.33
C ILE A 210 -0.04 16.86 -19.88
N ILE A 211 -0.25 15.92 -18.96
CA ILE A 211 -0.23 16.16 -17.53
C ILE A 211 1.02 15.53 -16.93
N GLY A 212 1.80 16.29 -16.16
CA GLY A 212 2.96 15.75 -15.44
C GLY A 212 3.46 16.62 -14.29
N SER A 213 4.39 16.09 -13.48
CA SER A 213 4.94 16.84 -12.34
C SER A 213 5.92 17.94 -12.77
N SER A 214 6.57 17.76 -13.92
CA SER A 214 7.47 18.71 -14.57
C SER A 214 7.62 18.39 -16.06
N ILE A 215 8.26 19.28 -16.82
CA ILE A 215 8.54 19.09 -18.26
C ILE A 215 10.00 19.43 -18.56
N THR A 216 10.61 18.76 -19.53
CA THR A 216 11.94 19.13 -20.06
C THR A 216 11.89 20.39 -20.91
N ASN A 217 12.98 21.16 -21.01
CA ASN A 217 13.03 22.37 -21.84
C ASN A 217 12.76 22.06 -23.32
N SER A 218 13.31 20.96 -23.84
CA SER A 218 13.06 20.53 -25.22
C SER A 218 11.59 20.18 -25.46
N ALA A 219 10.95 19.48 -24.51
CA ALA A 219 9.54 19.12 -24.63
C ALA A 219 8.63 20.34 -24.51
N LYS A 220 9.01 21.33 -23.71
CA LYS A 220 8.29 22.61 -23.60
C LYS A 220 8.25 23.34 -24.96
N ILE A 221 9.41 23.48 -25.61
CA ILE A 221 9.50 24.05 -26.97
C ILE A 221 8.66 23.24 -27.97
N LEU A 222 8.70 21.91 -27.86
CA LEU A 222 7.96 21.03 -28.75
C LEU A 222 6.44 21.16 -28.58
N ILE A 223 5.94 21.29 -27.34
CA ILE A 223 4.53 21.53 -27.04
C ILE A 223 4.04 22.83 -27.69
N GLU A 224 4.82 23.91 -27.56
CA GLU A 224 4.50 25.21 -28.15
C GLU A 224 4.43 25.10 -29.68
N ASN A 225 5.43 24.48 -30.32
CA ASN A 225 5.47 24.28 -31.77
C ASN A 225 4.31 23.42 -32.30
N LEU A 226 3.90 22.39 -31.55
CA LEU A 226 2.81 21.49 -31.93
C LEU A 226 1.42 21.98 -31.51
N LYS A 227 1.34 23.15 -30.85
CA LYS A 227 0.10 23.72 -30.29
C LYS A 227 -0.62 22.72 -29.38
N LEU A 228 0.14 22.10 -28.50
CA LEU A 228 -0.35 21.25 -27.41
C LEU A 228 -0.30 22.03 -26.09
N GLU A 229 -0.87 21.46 -25.04
CA GLU A 229 -0.96 22.09 -23.73
C GLU A 229 -0.25 21.23 -22.67
N PHE A 230 0.47 21.86 -21.75
CA PHE A 230 1.05 21.18 -20.59
C PHE A 230 0.36 21.64 -19.31
N LYS A 231 -0.11 20.67 -18.51
CA LYS A 231 -0.63 20.95 -17.17
C LYS A 231 0.29 20.34 -16.12
N ARG A 232 0.86 21.20 -15.28
CA ARG A 232 1.62 20.75 -14.11
C ARG A 232 0.68 20.30 -13.00
N ILE A 233 0.95 19.14 -12.43
CA ILE A 233 0.28 18.65 -11.22
C ILE A 233 1.22 18.62 -10.02
N ASP A 234 0.68 18.93 -8.85
CA ASP A 234 1.37 18.75 -7.58
C ASP A 234 0.92 17.43 -6.94
N LEU A 235 1.76 16.41 -7.07
CA LEU A 235 1.48 15.07 -6.53
C LEU A 235 1.32 15.07 -5.00
N ARG A 236 1.97 15.98 -4.27
CA ARG A 236 1.85 16.06 -2.80
C ARG A 236 0.49 16.60 -2.39
N LYS A 237 -0.02 17.58 -3.14
CA LYS A 237 -1.37 18.12 -2.94
C LYS A 237 -2.41 17.05 -3.20
N ILE A 238 -2.27 16.32 -4.31
CA ILE A 238 -3.18 15.22 -4.68
C ILE A 238 -3.13 14.11 -3.62
N SER A 239 -1.95 13.67 -3.18
CA SER A 239 -1.83 12.58 -2.20
C SER A 239 -2.51 12.90 -0.88
N THR A 240 -2.43 14.16 -0.45
CA THR A 240 -3.07 14.64 0.79
C THR A 240 -4.60 14.62 0.69
N ILE A 241 -5.16 14.87 -0.50
CA ILE A 241 -6.60 14.84 -0.74
C ILE A 241 -7.09 13.39 -0.81
N THR A 242 -6.37 12.52 -1.52
CA THR A 242 -6.71 11.10 -1.62
C THR A 242 -6.65 10.42 -0.26
N SER A 243 -5.64 10.70 0.57
CA SER A 243 -5.50 10.12 1.92
C SER A 243 -6.54 10.59 2.94
N LYS A 244 -7.28 11.66 2.66
CA LYS A 244 -8.37 12.15 3.52
C LYS A 244 -9.74 11.59 3.12
N SER A 245 -9.79 10.92 1.97
CA SER A 245 -11.04 10.43 1.35
C SER A 245 -11.24 8.92 1.57
N ASP A 246 -10.29 8.26 2.24
CA ASP A 246 -10.34 6.88 2.75
C ASP A 246 -10.52 6.89 4.28
#